data_AF-A0A1A8X978-F1
#
_entry.id   AF-A0A1A8X978-F1
#
_cell.length_a   1.000
_cell.length_b   1.000
_cell.length_c   1.000
_cell.angle_alpha   90.00
_cell.angle_beta   90.00
_cell.angle_gamma   90.00
#
_symmetry.space_group_name_H-M   'P 1'
#
loop_
_entity.id
_entity.type
_entity.pdbx_description
1 polymer ?
#
loop_
_entity_poly.entity_id
_entity_poly.type
_entity_poly.pdbx_seq_one_letter_code
_entity_poly.pdbx_strand_id
1 'polypeptide(L)'
;MSILSKLGEQFNIAIVITNQVMSDPGATMTFIANPMKPVGGHVIGHASTIRLSLRKGKGDQRVCKVYDAPNLPEIECIFQLLRKNKEQKIKSKK
;
A
#
# COMPACT_ATOMS: atom_id res chain seq x y z
N MET A 1 -5.20 -8.30 -15.58
CA MET A 1 -5.15 -6.83 -15.39
C MET A 1 -5.32 -6.00 -16.65
N SER A 2 -5.08 -6.53 -17.86
CA SER A 2 -5.22 -5.76 -19.11
C SER A 2 -6.59 -5.06 -19.30
N ILE A 3 -7.70 -5.69 -18.90
CA ILE A 3 -9.04 -5.07 -19.00
C ILE A 3 -9.16 -3.85 -18.08
N LEU A 4 -8.69 -3.95 -16.83
CA LEU A 4 -8.75 -2.84 -15.88
C LEU A 4 -7.88 -1.67 -16.35
N SER A 5 -6.66 -1.92 -16.80
CA SER A 5 -5.79 -0.87 -17.36
C SER A 5 -6.44 -0.17 -18.55
N LYS A 6 -7.04 -0.93 -19.48
CA LYS A 6 -7.77 -0.37 -20.63
C LYS A 6 -8.94 0.51 -20.21
N LEU A 7 -9.72 0.10 -19.21
CA LEU A 7 -10.83 0.92 -18.69
C LEU A 7 -10.32 2.22 -18.05
N GLY A 8 -9.23 2.15 -17.29
CA GLY A 8 -8.59 3.32 -16.69
C GLY A 8 -8.12 4.33 -17.75
N GLU A 9 -7.46 3.83 -18.80
CA GLU A 9 -6.96 4.65 -19.91
C GLU A 9 -8.10 5.23 -20.77
N GLN A 10 -9.15 4.46 -21.04
CA GLN A 10 -10.27 4.90 -21.89
C GLN A 10 -11.20 5.91 -21.22
N PHE A 11 -11.48 5.74 -19.93
CA PHE A 11 -12.47 6.54 -19.21
C PHE A 11 -11.86 7.52 -18.21
N ASN A 12 -10.53 7.60 -18.12
CA ASN A 12 -9.79 8.44 -17.18
C ASN A 12 -10.25 8.24 -15.72
N ILE A 13 -10.44 6.98 -15.33
CA ILE A 13 -10.88 6.60 -13.98
C ILE A 13 -9.70 6.09 -13.14
N ALA A 14 -9.71 6.40 -11.85
CA ALA A 14 -8.75 5.84 -10.91
C ALA A 14 -9.18 4.43 -10.48
N ILE A 15 -8.26 3.47 -10.59
CA ILE A 15 -8.49 2.08 -10.19
C ILE A 15 -7.67 1.77 -8.95
N VAL A 16 -8.36 1.43 -7.87
CA VAL A 16 -7.75 1.08 -6.58
C VAL A 16 -8.04 -0.38 -6.27
N ILE A 17 -6.98 -1.16 -6.01
CA ILE A 17 -7.07 -2.58 -5.72
C ILE A 17 -6.48 -2.84 -4.34
N THR A 18 -7.21 -3.59 -3.52
CA THR A 18 -6.69 -4.11 -2.25
C THR A 18 -6.10 -5.50 -2.48
N ASN A 19 -4.90 -5.74 -1.98
CA ASN A 19 -4.27 -7.05 -2.05
C ASN A 19 -4.05 -7.63 -0.65
N GLN A 20 -4.16 -8.95 -0.53
CA GLN A 20 -3.81 -9.69 0.66
C GLN A 20 -2.33 -10.08 0.64
N VAL A 21 -1.83 -10.44 1.81
CA VAL A 21 -0.42 -10.76 2.07
C VAL A 21 -0.32 -12.15 2.68
N MET A 22 0.74 -12.87 2.33
CA MET A 22 1.05 -14.19 2.86
C MET A 22 2.41 -14.18 3.54
N SER A 23 2.58 -15.05 4.54
CA SER A 23 3.89 -15.31 5.14
C SER A 23 4.82 -15.97 4.11
N ASP A 24 6.08 -15.55 4.09
CA ASP A 24 7.15 -16.20 3.31
C ASP A 24 8.11 -16.96 4.23
N PRO A 25 7.98 -18.30 4.36
CA PRO A 25 8.86 -19.11 5.19
C PRO A 25 10.33 -19.08 4.74
N GLY A 26 10.61 -18.71 3.49
CA GLY A 26 11.97 -18.55 2.97
C GLY A 26 12.66 -17.28 3.44
N ALA A 27 11.90 -16.23 3.79
CA ALA A 27 12.45 -14.96 4.28
C ALA A 27 13.07 -15.07 5.69
N THR A 28 12.73 -16.13 6.44
CA THR A 28 13.36 -16.47 7.71
C THR A 28 14.84 -16.85 7.56
N MET A 29 15.29 -17.26 6.37
CA MET A 29 16.70 -17.56 6.08
C MET A 29 17.53 -16.31 5.74
N THR A 30 16.89 -15.18 5.45
CA THR A 30 17.54 -13.93 5.03
C THR A 30 17.48 -12.82 6.08
N PHE A 31 17.06 -13.13 7.31
CA PHE A 31 16.93 -12.18 8.43
C PHE A 31 16.08 -10.93 8.10
N ILE A 32 15.14 -11.04 7.16
CA ILE A 32 14.23 -9.94 6.83
C ILE A 32 13.20 -9.79 7.95
N ALA A 33 13.22 -8.64 8.63
CA ALA A 33 12.41 -8.36 9.82
C ALA A 33 10.88 -8.41 9.61
N ASN A 34 10.40 -8.45 8.36
CA ASN A 34 8.97 -8.58 8.05
C ASN A 34 8.75 -9.61 6.92
N PRO A 35 8.44 -10.88 7.26
CA PRO A 35 8.35 -11.97 6.29
C PRO A 35 6.99 -12.00 5.57
N MET A 36 6.46 -10.85 5.17
CA MET A 36 5.17 -10.74 4.50
C MET A 36 5.35 -10.33 3.04
N LYS A 37 4.84 -11.13 2.11
CA LYS A 37 4.84 -10.83 0.67
C LYS A 37 3.42 -10.65 0.13
N PRO A 38 3.22 -9.74 -0.84
CA PRO A 38 1.93 -9.63 -1.52
C PRO A 38 1.64 -10.88 -2.35
N VAL A 39 0.39 -11.33 -2.35
CA VAL A 39 -0.06 -12.46 -3.18
C VAL A 39 -0.10 -12.04 -4.66
N GLY A 40 0.15 -12.99 -5.57
CA GLY A 40 0.02 -12.78 -7.03
C GLY A 40 1.33 -12.53 -7.79
N GLY A 41 2.47 -12.52 -7.10
CA GLY A 41 3.81 -12.53 -7.71
C GLY A 41 4.04 -11.42 -8.76
N HIS A 42 4.82 -11.74 -9.79
CA HIS A 42 5.18 -10.81 -10.88
C HIS A 42 3.96 -10.33 -11.69
N VAL A 43 2.90 -11.13 -11.79
CA VAL A 43 1.70 -10.77 -12.57
C VAL A 43 1.04 -9.53 -11.99
N ILE A 44 0.82 -9.49 -10.67
CA ILE A 44 0.28 -8.30 -10.00
C ILE A 44 1.35 -7.20 -9.91
N GLY A 45 2.62 -7.58 -9.71
CA GLY A 45 3.75 -6.65 -9.67
C GLY A 45 3.85 -5.76 -10.90
N HIS A 46 3.83 -6.34 -12.11
CA HIS A 46 3.94 -5.58 -13.37
C HIS A 46 2.64 -4.87 -13.76
N ALA A 47 1.49 -5.38 -13.30
CA ALA A 47 0.22 -4.83 -13.70
C ALA A 47 -0.23 -3.61 -12.89
N SER A 48 0.41 -3.33 -11.76
CA SER A 48 0.08 -2.20 -10.89
C SER A 48 1.14 -1.11 -11.01
N THR A 49 0.69 0.13 -11.27
CA THR A 49 1.59 1.28 -11.48
C THR A 49 2.13 1.84 -10.17
N ILE A 50 1.31 1.84 -9.12
CA ILE A 50 1.67 2.33 -7.79
C ILE A 50 1.24 1.27 -6.77
N ARG A 51 2.19 0.82 -5.95
CA ARG A 51 1.97 -0.15 -4.88
C ARG A 51 2.22 0.50 -3.53
N LEU A 52 1.25 0.38 -2.64
CA LEU A 52 1.31 0.92 -1.29
C LEU A 52 1.30 -0.22 -0.28
N SER A 53 2.26 -0.21 0.65
CA SER A 53 2.31 -1.14 1.77
C SER A 53 1.75 -0.49 3.02
N LEU A 54 0.70 -1.09 3.58
CA LEU A 54 0.01 -0.60 4.77
C LEU A 54 0.40 -1.46 5.97
N ARG A 55 0.85 -0.84 7.05
CA ARG A 55 1.12 -1.51 8.33
C ARG A 55 0.46 -0.80 9.51
N LYS A 56 0.23 -1.56 10.57
CA LYS A 56 -0.26 -1.02 11.85
C LYS A 56 0.88 -0.27 12.54
N GLY A 57 0.63 0.97 12.94
CA GLY A 57 1.53 1.78 13.77
C GLY A 57 1.21 1.63 15.26
N LYS A 58 1.71 2.58 16.08
CA LYS A 58 1.37 2.63 17.51
C LYS A 58 -0.08 3.14 17.69
N GLY A 59 -0.86 2.47 18.54
CA GLY A 59 -2.26 2.84 18.80
C GLY A 59 -3.14 2.82 17.54
N ASP A 60 -3.81 3.94 17.26
CA ASP A 60 -4.71 4.10 16.11
C ASP A 60 -4.00 4.58 14.83
N GLN A 61 -2.68 4.70 14.86
CA GLN A 61 -1.90 5.07 13.69
C GLN A 61 -1.79 3.92 12.69
N ARG A 62 -1.73 4.29 11.41
CA ARG A 62 -1.43 3.43 10.27
C ARG A 62 -0.31 4.08 9.49
N VAL A 63 0.59 3.26 8.97
CA VAL A 63 1.69 3.74 8.14
C VAL A 63 1.50 3.20 6.73
N CYS A 64 1.54 4.10 5.76
CA CYS A 64 1.52 3.80 4.34
C CYS A 64 2.91 4.08 3.77
N LYS A 65 3.60 3.04 3.31
CA LYS A 65 4.87 3.16 2.59
C LYS A 65 4.63 3.01 1.09
N VAL A 66 5.23 3.86 0.27
CA VAL A 66 5.34 3.62 -1.17
C VAL A 66 6.25 2.41 -1.36
N TYR A 67 5.67 1.29 -1.79
CA TYR A 67 6.39 0.04 -2.03
C TYR A 67 7.09 0.07 -3.39
N ASP A 68 6.40 0.58 -4.40
CA ASP A 68 6.91 0.73 -5.77
C ASP A 68 6.06 1.74 -6.53
N ALA A 69 6.71 2.64 -7.27
CA ALA A 69 6.09 3.64 -8.13
C ALA A 69 7.15 4.21 -9.09
N PRO A 70 6.79 4.49 -10.36
CA PRO A 70 7.75 4.99 -11.35
C PRO A 70 8.21 6.44 -11.07
N ASN A 71 7.40 7.24 -10.39
CA ASN A 71 7.58 8.68 -10.24
C ASN A 71 7.52 9.18 -8.79
N LEU A 72 7.49 8.28 -7.80
CA LEU A 72 7.46 8.63 -6.39
C LEU A 72 8.63 7.97 -5.67
N PRO A 73 9.35 8.70 -4.80
CA PRO A 73 10.38 8.10 -3.97
C PRO A 73 9.75 7.14 -2.95
N GLU A 74 10.55 6.21 -2.44
CA GLU A 74 10.18 5.37 -1.30
C GLU A 74 10.03 6.24 -0.04
N ILE A 75 8.81 6.69 0.22
CA ILE A 75 8.44 7.52 1.37
C ILE A 75 7.34 6.84 2.20
N GLU A 76 7.31 7.18 3.48
CA GLU A 76 6.27 6.75 4.41
C GLU A 76 5.38 7.92 4.84
N CYS A 77 4.08 7.66 4.93
CA CYS A 77 3.09 8.57 5.46
C CYS A 77 2.37 7.91 6.64
N ILE A 78 2.18 8.66 7.73
CA ILE A 78 1.46 8.21 8.92
C ILE A 78 0.09 8.87 8.95
N PHE A 79 -0.96 8.06 9.06
CA PHE A 79 -2.34 8.53 9.18
C PHE A 79 -3.04 7.84 10.34
N GLN A 80 -4.20 8.35 10.74
CA GLN A 80 -5.00 7.78 11.84
C GLN A 80 -6.37 7.36 11.32
N LEU A 81 -6.86 6.21 11.79
CA LEU A 81 -8.21 5.78 11.50
C LEU A 81 -9.15 6.27 12.61
N LEU A 82 -10.05 7.17 12.26
CA LEU A 82 -11.01 7.77 13.16
C LEU A 82 -12.39 7.15 12.96
N ARG A 83 -13.09 6.85 14.05
CA ARG A 83 -14.54 6.62 13.98
C ARG A 83 -15.20 7.97 13.68
N LYS A 84 -16.15 7.98 12.73
CA LYS A 84 -16.86 9.16 12.20
C LYS A 84 -17.47 10.12 13.25
N ASN A 85 -17.55 9.73 14.51
CA ASN A 85 -18.16 10.50 15.59
C ASN A 85 -17.13 11.33 16.40
N LYS A 86 -15.87 11.39 15.98
CA LYS A 86 -14.85 12.25 16.59
C LYS A 86 -14.22 13.14 15.52
N GLU A 87 -14.67 14.39 15.45
CA GLU A 87 -13.96 15.44 14.73
C GLU A 87 -12.53 15.54 15.30
N GLN A 88 -11.51 15.39 14.45
CA GLN A 88 -10.14 15.68 14.84
C GLN A 88 -9.58 16.83 14.02
N LYS A 89 -9.23 17.91 14.74
CA LYS A 89 -8.33 18.97 14.30
C LYS A 89 -6.97 18.34 13.96
N ILE A 90 -6.69 18.16 12.68
CA ILE A 90 -5.35 17.79 12.21
C ILE A 90 -4.45 19.00 12.45
N LYS A 91 -3.62 18.94 13.50
CA LYS A 91 -2.53 19.90 13.70
C LYS A 91 -1.48 19.63 12.62
N SER A 92 -1.52 20.41 11.55
CA SER A 92 -0.37 20.62 10.67
C SER A 92 0.78 21.15 11.54
N LYS A 93 1.86 20.36 11.69
CA LYS A 93 3.14 20.90 12.12
C LYS A 93 3.72 21.65 10.92
N LYS A 94 3.87 22.97 11.10
CA LYS A 94 4.79 23.79 10.30
C LYS A 94 6.23 23.35 10.55
#